data_AF-A0A5B6WL70-F1
#
_entry.id   AF-A0A5B6WL70-F1
#
_cell.length_a   1.000
_cell.length_b   1.000
_cell.length_c   1.000
_cell.angle_alpha   90.00
_cell.angle_beta   90.00
_cell.angle_gamma   90.00
#
_symmetry.space_group_name_H-M   'P 1'
#
loop_
_entity.id
_entity.type
_entity.pdbx_description
1 polymer ?
#
loop_
_entity_poly.entity_id
_entity_poly.type
_entity_poly.pdbx_seq_one_letter_code
_entity_poly.pdbx_strand_id
1 'polypeptide(L)'
;MQAIISREVQDIASLEEKLGRQLSKQERSRIGVSKLRHFLEELLQKRYMDSVPSIIPLLEKEYHSTTRKLTEINKELRFLLSFFLLAILMDFIKAFLLHHNLFILFFTCSTLDEVKLREKGRAFHDLFLTKLSLLLKGTVVAPPDKFGETLVDERTNGGAFVGADGLQLPHKIIPNSGMRLYGGAQYHRAMAEFRFIVGGIKCPPITREEIVNACGVEDIHDGTNYSRTACVIAVSKARDTFEPFLHQVKSDISYLYLSVIFFSFHVSLLLSC
;
A
#
# COMPACT_ATOMS: atom_id res chain seq x y z
N MET A 1 -24.09 42.69 24.02
CA MET A 1 -24.52 42.49 25.43
C MET A 1 -25.43 43.63 25.90
N GLN A 2 -25.04 44.90 25.73
CA GLN A 2 -25.90 46.06 26.08
C GLN A 2 -27.27 46.08 25.40
N ALA A 3 -27.36 45.72 24.11
CA ALA A 3 -28.63 45.67 23.37
C ALA A 3 -29.61 44.58 23.87
N ILE A 4 -29.10 43.51 24.48
CA ILE A 4 -29.92 42.42 25.04
C ILE A 4 -30.48 42.86 26.38
N ILE A 5 -29.63 43.47 27.21
CA ILE A 5 -30.03 44.01 28.52
C ILE A 5 -31.10 45.08 28.36
N SER A 6 -30.97 45.98 27.37
CA SER A 6 -31.98 47.00 27.10
C SER A 6 -33.32 46.40 26.66
N ARG A 7 -33.30 45.28 25.93
CA ARG A 7 -34.51 44.58 25.49
C ARG A 7 -35.19 43.85 26.65
N GLU A 8 -34.42 43.20 27.52
CA GLU A 8 -34.94 42.52 28.71
C GLU A 8 -35.60 43.49 29.70
N VAL A 9 -35.06 44.71 29.83
CA VAL A 9 -35.68 45.76 30.65
C VAL A 9 -37.04 46.18 30.06
N GLN A 10 -37.15 46.27 28.74
CA GLN A 10 -38.43 46.54 28.07
C GLN A 10 -39.42 45.39 28.22
N ASP A 11 -38.95 44.14 28.11
CA ASP A 11 -39.78 42.94 28.27
C ASP A 11 -40.32 42.84 29.71
N ILE A 12 -39.50 43.13 30.72
CA ILE A 12 -39.91 43.21 32.13
C ILE A 12 -40.99 44.29 32.33
N ALA A 13 -40.82 45.47 31.75
CA ALA A 13 -41.79 46.55 31.86
C ALA A 13 -43.15 46.16 31.25
N SER A 14 -43.15 45.50 30.07
CA SER A 14 -44.37 45.00 29.44
C SER A 14 -45.05 43.87 30.23
N LEU A 15 -44.26 43.01 30.90
CA LEU A 15 -44.79 41.97 31.78
C LEU A 15 -45.47 42.55 33.03
N GLU A 16 -44.86 43.56 33.66
CA GLU A 16 -45.42 44.23 34.85
C GLU A 16 -46.70 45.01 34.54
N GLU A 17 -46.75 45.65 33.37
CA GLU A 17 -47.96 46.31 32.86
C GLU A 17 -49.11 45.31 32.68
N LYS A 18 -48.84 44.16 32.04
CA LYS A 18 -49.85 43.11 31.81
C LYS A 18 -50.31 42.41 33.10
N LEU A 19 -49.42 42.28 34.09
CA LEU A 19 -49.72 41.65 35.38
C LEU A 19 -50.40 42.61 36.36
N GLY A 20 -50.41 43.92 36.08
CA GLY A 20 -50.98 44.95 36.97
C GLY A 20 -50.26 45.08 38.32
N ARG A 21 -49.06 44.49 38.44
CA ARG A 21 -48.22 44.51 39.66
C ARG A 21 -46.75 44.45 39.28
N GLN A 22 -45.88 44.97 40.16
CA GLN A 22 -44.45 44.76 40.00
C GLN A 22 -44.05 43.30 40.27
N LEU A 23 -43.07 42.80 39.52
CA LEU A 23 -42.49 41.50 39.74
C LEU A 23 -41.61 41.55 40.99
N SER A 24 -41.69 40.50 41.81
CA SER A 24 -40.82 40.34 42.96
C SER A 24 -39.36 40.17 42.53
N LYS A 25 -38.42 40.43 43.45
CA LYS A 25 -36.99 40.23 43.20
C LYS A 25 -36.65 38.78 42.81
N GLN A 26 -37.45 37.80 43.26
CA GLN A 26 -37.29 36.38 42.90
C GLN A 26 -37.82 36.05 41.51
N GLU A 27 -38.90 36.69 41.06
CA GLU A 27 -39.43 36.50 39.71
C GLU A 27 -38.52 37.17 38.68
N ARG A 28 -38.07 38.42 38.95
CA ARG A 28 -37.13 39.15 38.08
C ARG A 28 -35.78 38.44 37.92
N SER A 29 -35.35 37.63 38.89
CA SER A 29 -34.06 36.93 38.81
C SER A 29 -34.09 35.65 37.97
N ARG A 30 -35.28 35.15 37.61
CA ARG A 30 -35.50 33.90 36.87
C ARG A 30 -35.98 34.11 35.43
N ILE A 31 -36.29 35.34 35.04
CA ILE A 31 -36.89 35.69 33.74
C ILE A 31 -35.87 36.48 32.90
N GLY A 32 -35.78 36.20 31.60
CA GLY A 32 -34.88 36.88 30.66
C GLY A 32 -34.16 35.90 29.74
N VAL A 33 -33.89 36.33 28.51
CA VAL A 33 -33.15 35.55 27.49
C VAL A 33 -31.73 35.24 27.95
N SER A 34 -31.10 36.15 28.69
CA SER A 34 -29.79 35.96 29.30
C SER A 34 -29.79 34.83 30.34
N LYS A 35 -30.87 34.72 31.12
CA LYS A 35 -31.05 33.64 32.11
C LYS A 35 -31.38 32.30 31.45
N LEU A 36 -32.24 32.32 30.44
CA LEU A 36 -32.54 31.13 29.64
C LEU A 36 -31.27 30.59 28.95
N ARG A 37 -30.47 31.48 28.35
CA ARG A 37 -29.20 31.11 27.73
C ARG A 37 -28.27 30.44 28.74
N HIS A 38 -28.07 31.06 29.90
CA HIS A 38 -27.19 30.50 30.93
C HIS A 38 -27.67 29.12 31.39
N PHE A 39 -28.97 28.97 31.62
CA PHE A 39 -29.58 27.69 31.98
C PHE A 39 -29.37 26.62 30.89
N LEU A 40 -29.55 26.96 29.61
CA LEU A 40 -29.32 26.03 28.51
C LEU A 40 -27.84 25.67 28.34
N GLU A 41 -26.92 26.61 28.53
CA GLU A 41 -25.48 26.37 28.53
C GLU A 41 -25.08 25.40 29.65
N GLU A 42 -25.58 25.61 30.88
CA GLU A 42 -25.34 24.71 32.01
C GLU A 42 -25.93 23.31 31.77
N LEU A 43 -27.16 23.24 31.24
CA LEU A 43 -27.83 21.97 30.98
C LEU A 43 -27.14 21.17 29.85
N LEU A 44 -26.69 21.86 28.80
CA LEU A 44 -25.92 21.28 27.70
C LEU A 44 -24.56 20.77 28.20
N GLN A 45 -23.85 21.59 28.97
CA GLN A 45 -22.54 21.22 29.53
C GLN A 45 -22.68 19.99 30.44
N LYS A 46 -23.71 19.95 31.28
CA LYS A 46 -23.99 18.80 32.13
C LYS A 46 -24.24 17.53 31.31
N ARG A 47 -25.16 17.60 30.33
CA ARG A 47 -25.48 16.47 29.44
C ARG A 47 -24.27 15.99 28.64
N TYR A 48 -23.42 16.92 28.20
CA TYR A 48 -22.16 16.61 27.53
C TYR A 48 -21.22 15.85 28.46
N MET A 49 -20.94 16.39 29.66
CA MET A 49 -20.05 15.75 30.64
C MET A 49 -20.58 14.39 31.12
N ASP A 50 -21.89 14.23 31.24
CA ASP A 50 -22.52 12.94 31.60
C ASP A 50 -22.37 11.91 30.47
N SER A 51 -22.29 12.34 29.21
CA SER A 51 -22.18 11.45 28.03
C SER A 51 -20.73 11.14 27.64
N VAL A 52 -19.78 12.02 27.94
CA VAL A 52 -18.37 11.86 27.59
C VAL A 52 -17.75 10.53 28.09
N PRO A 53 -17.97 10.10 29.35
CA PRO A 53 -17.40 8.85 29.87
C PRO A 53 -17.90 7.58 29.16
N SER A 54 -19.06 7.63 28.48
CA SER A 54 -19.58 6.49 27.73
C SER A 54 -19.19 6.54 26.25
N ILE A 55 -19.12 7.73 25.66
CA ILE A 55 -18.80 7.92 24.24
C ILE A 55 -17.30 7.71 23.96
N ILE A 56 -16.40 8.23 24.82
CA ILE A 56 -14.96 8.10 24.59
C ILE A 56 -14.52 6.64 24.51
N PRO A 57 -14.88 5.75 25.45
CA PRO A 57 -14.47 4.34 25.37
C PRO A 57 -15.04 3.61 24.14
N LEU A 58 -16.23 3.98 23.68
CA LEU A 58 -16.81 3.42 22.46
C LEU A 58 -16.04 3.86 21.22
N LEU A 59 -15.70 5.14 21.11
CA LEU A 59 -14.87 5.68 20.02
C LEU A 59 -13.47 5.06 20.04
N GLU A 60 -12.86 4.94 21.21
CA GLU A 60 -11.56 4.28 21.37
C GLU A 60 -11.65 2.81 20.99
N LYS A 61 -12.68 2.08 21.43
CA LYS A 61 -12.87 0.67 21.06
C LYS A 61 -13.00 0.48 19.54
N GLU A 62 -13.82 1.29 18.88
CA GLU A 62 -13.98 1.25 17.42
C GLU A 62 -12.69 1.63 16.70
N TYR A 63 -12.00 2.69 17.16
CA TYR A 63 -10.72 3.10 16.61
C TYR A 63 -9.67 1.98 16.71
N HIS A 64 -9.55 1.34 17.88
CA HIS A 64 -8.61 0.24 18.07
C HIS A 64 -9.00 -0.99 17.25
N SER A 65 -10.29 -1.31 17.15
CA SER A 65 -10.81 -2.41 16.33
C SER A 65 -10.46 -2.22 14.85
N THR A 66 -10.76 -1.03 14.30
CA THR A 66 -10.46 -0.68 12.91
C THR A 66 -8.95 -0.64 12.66
N THR A 67 -8.16 -0.10 13.59
CA THR A 67 -6.70 -0.07 13.48
C THR A 67 -6.12 -1.48 13.45
N ARG A 68 -6.59 -2.38 14.32
CA ARG A 68 -6.16 -3.79 14.33
C ARG A 68 -6.46 -4.47 13.00
N LYS A 69 -7.71 -4.39 12.52
CA LYS A 69 -8.12 -4.95 11.23
C LYS A 69 -7.27 -4.41 10.07
N LEU A 70 -7.01 -3.10 10.05
CA LEU A 70 -6.17 -2.48 9.04
C LEU A 70 -4.71 -2.99 9.10
N THR A 71 -4.16 -3.16 10.30
CA THR A 71 -2.80 -3.70 10.44
C THR A 71 -2.71 -5.18 10.04
N GLU A 72 -3.76 -5.95 10.26
CA GLU A 72 -3.85 -7.37 9.90
C GLU A 72 -3.94 -7.53 8.38
N ILE A 73 -4.85 -6.82 7.72
CA ILE A 73 -4.95 -6.79 6.25
C ILE A 73 -3.62 -6.32 5.62
N ASN A 74 -2.99 -5.29 6.18
CA ASN A 74 -1.68 -4.83 5.67
C ASN A 74 -0.56 -5.87 5.86
N LYS A 75 -0.60 -6.66 6.93
CA LYS A 75 0.35 -7.77 7.12
C LYS A 75 0.08 -8.89 6.14
N GLU A 76 -1.17 -9.29 5.95
CA GLU A 76 -1.57 -10.31 4.96
C GLU A 76 -1.18 -9.88 3.55
N LEU A 77 -1.45 -8.63 3.16
CA LEU A 77 -1.08 -8.10 1.86
C LEU A 77 0.44 -8.10 1.65
N ARG A 78 1.22 -7.69 2.65
CA ARG A 78 2.69 -7.76 2.58
C ARG A 78 3.20 -9.20 2.53
N PHE A 79 2.56 -10.11 3.24
CA PHE A 79 2.93 -11.52 3.26
C PHE A 79 2.61 -12.19 1.91
N LEU A 80 1.45 -11.90 1.32
CA LEU A 80 1.11 -12.31 -0.04
C LEU A 80 2.10 -11.72 -1.04
N LEU A 81 2.39 -10.41 -0.98
CA LEU A 81 3.33 -9.78 -1.91
C LEU A 81 4.74 -10.39 -1.80
N SER A 82 5.22 -10.67 -0.58
CA SER A 82 6.52 -11.31 -0.38
C SER A 82 6.52 -12.77 -0.82
N PHE A 83 5.43 -13.51 -0.59
CA PHE A 83 5.28 -14.90 -1.00
C PHE A 83 5.21 -15.02 -2.52
N PHE A 84 4.50 -14.12 -3.20
CA PHE A 84 4.48 -14.05 -4.67
C PHE A 84 5.86 -13.71 -5.24
N LEU A 85 6.59 -12.74 -4.65
CA LEU A 85 7.96 -12.43 -5.05
C LEU A 85 8.92 -13.60 -4.78
N LEU A 86 8.82 -14.28 -3.64
CA LEU A 86 9.62 -15.47 -3.35
C LEU A 86 9.26 -16.64 -4.25
N ALA A 87 7.98 -16.86 -4.57
CA ALA A 87 7.55 -17.95 -5.45
C ALA A 87 8.09 -17.73 -6.86
N ILE A 88 7.99 -16.51 -7.40
CA ILE A 88 8.58 -16.14 -8.69
C ILE A 88 10.12 -16.30 -8.65
N LEU A 89 10.77 -15.86 -7.57
CA LEU A 89 12.22 -16.00 -7.40
C LEU A 89 12.64 -17.48 -7.28
N MET A 90 11.88 -18.30 -6.56
CA MET A 90 12.15 -19.73 -6.33
C MET A 90 11.89 -20.58 -7.58
N ASP A 91 10.83 -20.29 -8.34
CA ASP A 91 10.54 -20.96 -9.61
C ASP A 91 11.61 -20.60 -10.66
N PHE A 92 12.08 -19.35 -10.66
CA PHE A 92 13.16 -18.90 -11.53
C PHE A 92 14.53 -19.51 -11.13
N ILE A 93 14.85 -19.52 -9.83
CA ILE A 93 16.08 -20.15 -9.31
C ILE A 93 16.09 -21.66 -9.60
N LYS A 94 14.95 -22.35 -9.46
CA LYS A 94 14.83 -23.77 -9.83
C LYS A 94 15.02 -24.00 -11.33
N ALA A 95 14.37 -23.21 -12.18
CA ALA A 95 14.52 -23.31 -13.63
C ALA A 95 15.98 -23.06 -14.08
N PHE A 96 16.64 -22.06 -13.48
CA PHE A 96 18.02 -21.70 -13.77
C PHE A 96 19.04 -22.73 -13.25
N LEU A 97 18.89 -23.20 -11.99
CA LEU A 97 19.74 -24.24 -11.41
C LEU A 97 19.61 -25.56 -12.15
N LEU A 98 18.41 -25.91 -12.65
CA LEU A 98 18.21 -27.17 -13.40
C LEU A 98 18.88 -27.12 -14.79
N HIS A 99 18.80 -25.98 -15.48
CA HIS A 99 19.37 -25.82 -16.83
C HIS A 99 20.90 -25.66 -16.81
N HIS A 100 21.46 -24.96 -15.82
CA HIS A 100 22.90 -24.66 -15.77
C HIS A 100 23.73 -25.63 -14.91
N ASN A 101 23.16 -26.31 -13.90
CA ASN A 101 23.89 -27.43 -13.27
C ASN A 101 24.15 -28.53 -14.29
N LEU A 102 23.24 -28.78 -15.24
CA LEU A 102 23.51 -29.72 -16.33
C LEU A 102 24.72 -29.29 -17.18
N PHE A 103 24.86 -27.98 -17.46
CA PHE A 103 25.94 -27.44 -18.29
C PHE A 103 27.29 -27.38 -17.56
N ILE A 104 27.30 -26.99 -16.28
CA ILE A 104 28.52 -27.00 -15.44
C ILE A 104 28.95 -28.44 -15.16
N LEU A 105 28.02 -29.36 -14.89
CA LEU A 105 28.31 -30.78 -14.72
C LEU A 105 28.88 -31.37 -16.03
N PHE A 106 28.36 -30.98 -17.20
CA PHE A 106 28.89 -31.44 -18.49
C PHE A 106 30.32 -30.95 -18.78
N PHE A 107 30.67 -29.72 -18.36
CA PHE A 107 32.00 -29.13 -18.60
C PHE A 107 33.06 -29.52 -17.56
N THR A 108 32.66 -29.80 -16.31
CA THR A 108 33.61 -30.10 -15.21
C THR A 108 33.81 -31.59 -14.93
N CYS A 109 32.89 -32.45 -15.37
CA CYS A 109 32.93 -33.89 -15.10
C CYS A 109 34.00 -34.66 -15.90
N SER A 110 34.74 -34.01 -16.81
CA SER A 110 35.77 -34.70 -17.59
C SER A 110 37.06 -34.97 -16.81
N THR A 111 37.35 -34.26 -15.69
CA THR A 111 38.68 -34.33 -15.06
C THR A 111 38.76 -34.11 -13.53
N LEU A 112 37.65 -34.03 -12.78
CA LEU A 112 37.67 -33.66 -11.34
C LEU A 112 36.99 -34.67 -10.40
N ASP A 113 37.62 -34.88 -9.25
CA ASP A 113 37.16 -35.70 -8.12
C ASP A 113 35.91 -35.10 -7.45
N GLU A 114 34.98 -35.94 -6.99
CA GLU A 114 33.62 -35.55 -6.56
C GLU A 114 33.63 -34.56 -5.38
N VAL A 115 34.57 -34.75 -4.45
CA VAL A 115 34.70 -33.90 -3.25
C VAL A 115 35.18 -32.49 -3.62
N LYS A 116 36.16 -32.38 -4.52
CA LYS A 116 36.70 -31.10 -4.99
C LYS A 116 35.70 -30.34 -5.85
N LEU A 117 34.89 -31.06 -6.64
CA LEU A 117 33.81 -30.45 -7.43
C LEU A 117 32.73 -29.86 -6.52
N ARG A 118 32.33 -30.57 -5.46
CA ARG A 118 31.37 -30.06 -4.47
C ARG A 118 31.90 -28.83 -3.72
N GLU A 119 33.19 -28.81 -3.36
CA GLU A 119 33.80 -27.64 -2.70
C GLU A 119 33.85 -26.42 -3.62
N LYS A 120 34.33 -26.57 -4.86
CA LYS A 120 34.33 -25.48 -5.85
C LYS A 120 32.92 -25.01 -6.19
N GLY A 121 31.96 -25.93 -6.29
CA GLY A 121 30.55 -25.60 -6.50
C GLY A 121 29.95 -24.76 -5.36
N ARG A 122 30.26 -25.12 -4.10
CA ARG A 122 29.84 -24.32 -2.93
C ARG A 122 30.49 -22.94 -2.92
N ALA A 123 31.81 -22.85 -3.14
CA ALA A 123 32.52 -21.57 -3.16
C ALA A 123 31.99 -20.64 -4.26
N PHE A 124 31.73 -21.18 -5.45
CA PHE A 124 31.11 -20.44 -6.55
C PHE A 124 29.70 -19.96 -6.17
N HIS A 125 28.88 -20.85 -5.61
CA HIS A 125 27.52 -20.53 -5.17
C HIS A 125 27.49 -19.37 -4.17
N ASP A 126 28.34 -19.44 -3.13
CA ASP A 126 28.38 -18.41 -2.09
C ASP A 126 28.90 -17.07 -2.62
N LEU A 127 29.90 -17.11 -3.50
CA LEU A 127 30.41 -15.92 -4.19
C LEU A 127 29.33 -15.31 -5.08
N PHE A 128 28.63 -16.13 -5.88
CA PHE A 128 27.54 -15.71 -6.75
C PHE A 128 26.41 -15.04 -5.96
N LEU A 129 25.94 -15.65 -4.86
CA LEU A 129 24.87 -15.08 -4.03
C LEU A 129 25.31 -13.76 -3.37
N THR A 130 26.55 -13.69 -2.90
CA THR A 130 27.12 -12.46 -2.32
C THR A 130 27.15 -11.33 -3.33
N LYS A 131 27.63 -11.61 -4.55
CA LYS A 131 27.69 -10.61 -5.63
C LYS A 131 26.30 -10.21 -6.11
N LEU A 132 25.39 -11.16 -6.29
CA LEU A 132 24.00 -10.89 -6.67
C LEU A 132 23.30 -9.98 -5.65
N SER A 133 23.47 -10.25 -4.35
CA SER A 133 22.95 -9.40 -3.27
C SER A 133 23.50 -7.97 -3.33
N LEU A 134 24.79 -7.82 -3.64
CA LEU A 134 25.44 -6.52 -3.79
C LEU A 134 24.91 -5.75 -5.01
N LEU A 135 24.71 -6.42 -6.14
CA LEU A 135 24.14 -5.81 -7.36
C LEU A 135 22.70 -5.30 -7.15
N LEU A 136 21.89 -6.06 -6.40
CA LEU A 136 20.50 -5.69 -6.10
C LEU A 136 20.40 -4.54 -5.09
N LYS A 137 21.33 -4.44 -4.13
CA LYS A 137 21.39 -3.29 -3.20
C LYS A 137 21.92 -2.02 -3.86
N GLY A 138 22.61 -2.17 -4.99
CA GLY A 138 23.29 -1.09 -5.68
C GLY A 138 24.81 -1.23 -5.55
N THR A 139 25.51 -1.08 -6.68
CA THR A 139 26.97 -1.17 -6.75
C THR A 139 27.52 -0.12 -7.70
N VAL A 140 28.78 0.26 -7.48
CA VAL A 140 29.59 1.04 -8.43
C VAL A 140 30.53 0.17 -9.26
N VAL A 141 30.60 -1.13 -8.96
CA VAL A 141 31.53 -2.09 -9.59
C VAL A 141 31.16 -2.37 -11.04
N ALA A 142 29.87 -2.26 -11.40
CA ALA A 142 29.41 -2.37 -12.78
C ALA A 142 29.50 -1.00 -13.45
N PRO A 143 30.44 -0.77 -14.39
CA PRO A 143 30.56 0.51 -15.07
C PRO A 143 29.29 0.80 -15.89
N PRO A 144 28.65 1.98 -15.70
CA PRO A 144 27.42 2.36 -16.40
C PRO A 144 27.57 2.37 -17.92
N ASP A 145 28.77 2.65 -18.43
CA ASP A 145 29.05 2.73 -19.87
C ASP A 145 28.95 1.38 -20.57
N LYS A 146 29.16 0.27 -19.84
CA LYS A 146 29.14 -1.09 -20.40
C LYS A 146 27.85 -1.85 -20.09
N PHE A 147 27.34 -1.72 -18.87
CA PHE A 147 26.21 -2.51 -18.39
C PHE A 147 24.98 -1.66 -18.07
N GLY A 148 25.13 -0.34 -17.94
CA GLY A 148 24.01 0.52 -17.60
C GLY A 148 23.14 0.82 -18.82
N GLU A 149 21.83 0.81 -18.62
CA GLU A 149 20.84 1.07 -19.65
C GLU A 149 20.06 2.35 -19.33
N THR A 150 19.66 3.09 -20.37
CA THR A 150 18.69 4.18 -20.22
C THR A 150 17.28 3.62 -20.16
N LEU A 151 16.31 4.44 -19.75
CA LEU A 151 14.90 4.02 -19.74
C LEU A 151 14.41 3.59 -21.14
N VAL A 152 14.94 4.21 -22.19
CA VAL A 152 14.57 3.87 -23.57
C VAL A 152 15.08 2.48 -23.94
N ASP A 153 16.31 2.17 -23.56
CA ASP A 153 16.93 0.86 -23.79
C ASP A 153 16.15 -0.24 -23.04
N GLU A 154 15.82 0.02 -21.76
CA GLU A 154 15.02 -0.89 -20.92
C GLU A 154 13.66 -1.19 -21.56
N ARG A 155 12.93 -0.16 -21.98
CA ARG A 155 11.62 -0.32 -22.61
C ARG A 155 11.68 -1.04 -23.95
N THR A 156 12.79 -0.90 -24.68
CA THR A 156 13.01 -1.58 -25.96
C THR A 156 13.30 -3.06 -25.75
N ASN A 157 14.08 -3.41 -24.72
CA ASN A 157 14.56 -4.77 -24.49
C ASN A 157 13.66 -5.60 -23.55
N GLY A 158 13.15 -4.99 -22.47
CA GLY A 158 12.30 -5.61 -21.44
C GLY A 158 10.80 -5.38 -21.64
N GLY A 159 10.45 -4.44 -22.52
CA GLY A 159 9.07 -4.03 -22.82
C GLY A 159 8.67 -2.76 -22.07
N ALA A 160 7.87 -1.91 -22.72
CA ALA A 160 7.37 -0.68 -22.11
C ALA A 160 6.14 -0.96 -21.24
N PHE A 161 6.06 -0.28 -20.10
CA PHE A 161 4.82 -0.26 -19.35
C PHE A 161 3.76 0.57 -20.07
N VAL A 162 2.56 0.02 -20.11
CA VAL A 162 1.40 0.59 -20.79
C VAL A 162 0.29 0.77 -19.77
N GLY A 163 -0.29 1.98 -19.73
CA GLY A 163 -1.43 2.31 -18.88
C GLY A 163 -2.71 1.58 -19.30
N ALA A 164 -3.75 1.73 -18.48
CA ALA A 164 -5.09 1.19 -18.79
C ALA A 164 -5.69 1.77 -20.10
N ASP A 165 -5.19 2.91 -20.53
CA ASP A 165 -5.54 3.62 -21.77
C ASP A 165 -4.76 3.14 -22.99
N GLY A 166 -3.85 2.17 -22.84
CA GLY A 166 -3.00 1.70 -23.92
C GLY A 166 -1.84 2.64 -24.25
N LEU A 167 -1.64 3.73 -23.49
CA LEU A 167 -0.58 4.70 -23.72
C LEU A 167 0.65 4.40 -22.87
N GLN A 168 1.83 4.61 -23.47
CA GLN A 168 3.10 4.54 -22.75
C GLN A 168 3.32 5.79 -21.92
N LEU A 169 3.95 5.63 -20.76
CA LEU A 169 4.26 6.76 -19.90
C LEU A 169 5.32 7.69 -20.53
N PRO A 170 5.14 9.03 -20.46
CA PRO A 170 6.14 9.99 -20.92
C PRO A 170 7.46 9.86 -20.14
N HIS A 171 8.58 9.78 -20.87
CA HIS A 171 9.94 9.69 -20.32
C HIS A 171 10.31 10.83 -19.34
N LYS A 172 9.62 11.98 -19.42
CA LYS A 172 9.87 13.16 -18.57
C LYS A 172 9.37 13.00 -17.13
N ILE A 173 8.45 12.06 -16.89
CA ILE A 173 7.85 11.86 -15.56
C ILE A 173 8.72 10.94 -14.71
N ILE A 174 9.49 10.05 -15.34
CA ILE A 174 10.28 9.04 -14.63
C ILE A 174 11.64 9.64 -14.25
N PRO A 175 12.02 9.59 -12.96
CA PRO A 175 13.30 10.13 -12.50
C PRO A 175 14.46 9.36 -13.13
N ASN A 176 15.55 10.07 -13.43
CA ASN A 176 16.78 9.51 -13.98
C ASN A 176 16.58 8.76 -15.32
N SER A 177 15.57 9.12 -16.12
CA SER A 177 15.25 8.43 -17.38
C SER A 177 16.39 8.46 -18.41
N GLY A 178 17.16 9.55 -18.45
CA GLY A 178 18.32 9.70 -19.33
C GLY A 178 19.63 9.12 -18.79
N MET A 179 19.66 8.64 -17.54
CA MET A 179 20.87 8.08 -16.94
C MET A 179 20.99 6.59 -17.27
N ARG A 180 22.22 6.14 -17.53
CA ARG A 180 22.55 4.72 -17.61
C ARG A 180 22.61 4.12 -16.22
N LEU A 181 21.64 3.30 -15.86
CA LEU A 181 21.51 2.68 -14.55
C LEU A 181 21.69 1.17 -14.67
N TYR A 182 22.15 0.54 -13.58
CA TYR A 182 22.33 -0.91 -13.54
C TYR A 182 21.82 -1.53 -12.22
N GLY A 183 21.30 -2.75 -12.29
CA GLY A 183 20.95 -3.57 -11.13
C GLY A 183 19.87 -2.95 -10.25
N GLY A 184 20.15 -2.78 -8.95
CA GLY A 184 19.19 -2.21 -8.01
C GLY A 184 18.62 -0.84 -8.42
N ALA A 185 19.42 -0.01 -9.10
CA ALA A 185 18.97 1.30 -9.57
C ALA A 185 17.93 1.20 -10.70
N GLN A 186 18.10 0.24 -11.62
CA GLN A 186 17.10 -0.05 -12.67
C GLN A 186 15.81 -0.60 -12.05
N TYR A 187 15.93 -1.48 -11.05
CA TYR A 187 14.77 -2.02 -10.33
C TYR A 187 13.96 -0.90 -9.68
N HIS A 188 14.63 0.04 -9.03
CA HIS A 188 13.97 1.19 -8.43
C HIS A 188 13.26 2.07 -9.48
N ARG A 189 13.84 2.23 -10.67
CA ARG A 189 13.23 2.97 -11.79
C ARG A 189 11.98 2.25 -12.32
N ALA A 190 12.07 0.95 -12.60
CA ALA A 190 10.93 0.12 -13.02
C ALA A 190 9.79 0.14 -11.98
N MET A 191 10.11 0.06 -10.68
CA MET A 191 9.12 0.15 -9.60
C MET A 191 8.50 1.54 -9.44
N ALA A 192 9.24 2.61 -9.75
CA ALA A 192 8.67 3.94 -9.79
C ALA A 192 7.66 4.08 -10.95
N GLU A 193 7.98 3.52 -12.11
CA GLU A 193 7.09 3.48 -13.27
C GLU A 193 5.80 2.71 -12.97
N PHE A 194 5.92 1.49 -12.45
CA PHE A 194 4.76 0.68 -12.05
C PHE A 194 3.87 1.39 -11.01
N ARG A 195 4.47 1.98 -9.96
CA ARG A 195 3.71 2.72 -8.93
C ARG A 195 2.96 3.90 -9.51
N PHE A 196 3.55 4.60 -10.48
CA PHE A 196 2.90 5.73 -11.13
C PHE A 196 1.66 5.26 -11.91
N ILE A 197 1.77 4.18 -12.68
CA ILE A 197 0.64 3.61 -13.44
C ILE A 197 -0.45 3.16 -12.49
N VAL A 198 -0.11 2.31 -11.52
CA VAL A 198 -1.06 1.74 -10.56
C VAL A 198 -1.72 2.83 -9.71
N GLY A 199 -0.96 3.86 -9.32
CA GLY A 199 -1.48 4.99 -8.55
C GLY A 199 -2.50 5.85 -9.31
N GLY A 200 -2.49 5.81 -10.64
CA GLY A 200 -3.43 6.53 -11.49
C GLY A 200 -4.74 5.77 -11.78
N ILE A 201 -4.84 4.49 -11.40
CA ILE A 201 -5.99 3.65 -11.74
C ILE A 201 -7.17 3.96 -10.81
N LYS A 202 -8.33 4.22 -11.41
CA LYS A 202 -9.59 4.34 -10.67
C LYS A 202 -10.14 2.94 -10.36
N CYS A 203 -10.69 2.78 -9.16
CA CYS A 203 -11.42 1.57 -8.81
C CYS A 203 -12.59 1.37 -9.80
N PRO A 204 -12.70 0.21 -10.46
CA PRO A 204 -13.83 -0.07 -11.34
C PRO A 204 -15.15 -0.02 -10.56
N PRO A 205 -16.26 0.37 -11.22
CA PRO A 205 -17.55 0.44 -10.56
C PRO A 205 -17.97 -0.96 -10.06
N ILE A 206 -18.55 -0.98 -8.86
CA ILE A 206 -19.13 -2.17 -8.25
C ILE A 206 -20.65 -2.11 -8.47
N THR A 207 -21.19 -3.13 -9.11
CA THR A 207 -22.63 -3.23 -9.41
C THR A 207 -23.40 -3.83 -8.25
N ARG A 208 -24.73 -3.64 -8.24
CA ARG A 208 -25.60 -4.19 -7.19
C ARG A 208 -25.66 -5.71 -7.27
N GLU A 209 -25.61 -6.25 -8.48
CA GLU A 209 -25.60 -7.67 -8.81
C GLU A 209 -24.35 -8.34 -8.22
N GLU A 210 -23.18 -7.72 -8.35
CA GLU A 210 -21.93 -8.22 -7.74
C GLU A 210 -22.00 -8.24 -6.21
N ILE A 211 -22.62 -7.23 -5.61
CA ILE A 211 -22.81 -7.18 -4.16
C ILE A 211 -23.71 -8.34 -3.71
N VAL A 212 -24.87 -8.53 -4.36
CA VAL A 212 -25.82 -9.58 -4.00
C VAL A 212 -25.21 -10.97 -4.19
N ASN A 213 -24.44 -11.19 -5.27
CA ASN A 213 -23.77 -12.46 -5.54
C ASN A 213 -22.66 -12.77 -4.51
N ALA A 214 -21.96 -11.75 -4.03
CA ALA A 214 -20.91 -11.92 -3.01
C ALA A 214 -21.46 -12.05 -1.58
N CYS A 215 -22.68 -11.54 -1.33
CA CYS A 215 -23.30 -11.54 -0.01
C CYS A 215 -23.54 -12.95 0.55
N GLY A 216 -23.96 -13.91 -0.31
CA GLY A 216 -24.18 -15.31 0.08
C GLY A 216 -25.04 -15.52 1.33
N VAL A 217 -25.13 -16.77 1.79
CA VAL A 217 -25.68 -17.14 3.11
C VAL A 217 -24.63 -18.02 3.78
N GLU A 218 -24.26 -17.73 5.03
CA GLU A 218 -23.34 -18.56 5.80
C GLU A 218 -24.11 -19.58 6.64
N ASP A 219 -23.64 -20.83 6.72
CA ASP A 219 -24.34 -21.94 7.39
C ASP A 219 -24.50 -21.75 8.92
N ILE A 220 -23.87 -20.73 9.50
CA ILE A 220 -23.73 -20.55 10.97
C ILE A 220 -24.54 -19.35 11.48
N HIS A 221 -24.94 -18.41 10.61
CA HIS A 221 -25.69 -17.22 10.97
C HIS A 221 -26.68 -16.84 9.86
N ASP A 222 -27.96 -16.63 10.20
CA ASP A 222 -29.05 -16.13 9.32
C ASP A 222 -28.81 -14.71 8.75
N GLY A 223 -27.61 -14.15 8.93
CA GLY A 223 -27.26 -12.79 8.53
C GLY A 223 -26.15 -12.75 7.48
N THR A 224 -26.31 -11.87 6.49
CA THR A 224 -25.28 -11.58 5.49
C THR A 224 -24.01 -10.99 6.12
N ASN A 225 -22.85 -11.60 5.84
CA ASN A 225 -21.56 -11.10 6.31
C ASN A 225 -21.02 -10.00 5.37
N TYR A 226 -21.43 -8.76 5.62
CA TYR A 226 -21.03 -7.60 4.80
C TYR A 226 -19.52 -7.36 4.75
N SER A 227 -18.78 -7.70 5.82
CA SER A 227 -17.33 -7.58 5.83
C SER A 227 -16.65 -8.57 4.88
N ARG A 228 -17.08 -9.83 4.90
CA ARG A 228 -16.58 -10.85 3.98
C ARG A 228 -16.93 -10.49 2.54
N THR A 229 -18.17 -10.06 2.32
CA THR A 229 -18.66 -9.57 1.02
C THR A 229 -17.77 -8.47 0.45
N ALA A 230 -17.49 -7.43 1.26
CA ALA A 230 -16.63 -6.32 0.85
C ALA A 230 -15.21 -6.80 0.52
N CYS A 231 -14.63 -7.70 1.31
CA CYS A 231 -13.31 -8.27 1.04
C CYS A 231 -13.28 -9.08 -0.26
N VAL A 232 -14.28 -9.94 -0.51
CA VAL A 232 -14.35 -10.76 -1.72
C VAL A 232 -14.44 -9.89 -2.96
N ILE A 233 -15.30 -8.87 -2.95
CA ILE A 233 -15.42 -7.92 -4.06
C ILE A 233 -14.13 -7.13 -4.24
N ALA A 234 -13.56 -6.61 -3.17
CA ALA A 234 -12.32 -5.84 -3.22
C ALA A 234 -11.16 -6.67 -3.80
N VAL A 235 -11.01 -7.93 -3.38
CA VAL A 235 -9.97 -8.84 -3.89
C VAL A 235 -10.22 -9.17 -5.36
N SER A 236 -11.46 -9.48 -5.75
CA SER A 236 -11.79 -9.78 -7.14
C SER A 236 -11.51 -8.58 -8.04
N LYS A 237 -12.00 -7.39 -7.68
CA LYS A 237 -11.76 -6.17 -8.45
C LYS A 237 -10.29 -5.79 -8.49
N ALA A 238 -9.57 -5.92 -7.39
CA ALA A 238 -8.13 -5.67 -7.35
C ALA A 238 -7.40 -6.64 -8.30
N ARG A 239 -7.74 -7.93 -8.29
CA ARG A 239 -7.15 -8.91 -9.20
C ARG A 239 -7.41 -8.53 -10.64
N ASP A 240 -8.67 -8.37 -11.04
CA ASP A 240 -9.04 -8.06 -12.43
C ASP A 240 -8.38 -6.76 -12.92
N THR A 241 -8.25 -5.78 -12.03
CA THR A 241 -7.63 -4.48 -12.33
C THR A 241 -6.11 -4.60 -12.45
N PHE A 242 -5.45 -5.34 -11.56
CA PHE A 242 -3.98 -5.37 -11.47
C PHE A 242 -3.31 -6.47 -12.29
N GLU A 243 -4.01 -7.57 -12.61
CA GLU A 243 -3.51 -8.70 -13.41
C GLU A 243 -2.73 -8.26 -14.67
N PRO A 244 -3.26 -7.40 -15.56
CA PRO A 244 -2.52 -7.00 -16.76
C PRO A 244 -1.22 -6.23 -16.44
N PHE A 245 -1.19 -5.46 -15.37
CA PHE A 245 0.01 -4.71 -14.95
C PHE A 245 1.03 -5.62 -14.26
N LEU A 246 0.58 -6.61 -13.51
CA LEU A 246 1.45 -7.62 -12.90
C LEU A 246 2.20 -8.43 -13.97
N HIS A 247 1.54 -8.73 -15.10
CA HIS A 247 2.21 -9.36 -16.24
C HIS A 247 3.31 -8.48 -16.85
N GLN A 248 3.05 -7.18 -17.02
CA GLN A 248 4.04 -6.23 -17.55
C GLN A 248 5.23 -6.08 -16.59
N VAL A 249 4.97 -5.89 -15.30
CA VAL A 249 6.01 -5.84 -14.26
C VAL A 249 6.85 -7.10 -14.26
N LYS A 250 6.19 -8.27 -14.33
CA LYS A 250 6.89 -9.54 -14.32
C LYS A 250 7.84 -9.66 -15.50
N SER A 251 7.44 -9.23 -16.69
CA SER A 251 8.30 -9.26 -17.88
C SER A 251 9.54 -8.38 -17.71
N ASP A 252 9.33 -7.12 -17.31
CA ASP A 252 10.40 -6.14 -17.15
C ASP A 252 11.37 -6.49 -16.01
N ILE A 253 10.81 -6.89 -14.86
CA ILE A 253 11.60 -7.40 -13.73
C ILE A 253 12.41 -8.64 -14.16
N SER A 254 11.80 -9.58 -14.90
CA SER A 254 12.51 -10.78 -15.35
C SER A 254 13.69 -10.44 -16.26
N TYR A 255 13.52 -9.48 -17.17
CA TYR A 255 14.60 -8.98 -18.02
C TYR A 255 15.75 -8.39 -17.18
N LEU A 256 15.41 -7.53 -16.22
CA LEU A 256 16.42 -6.93 -15.33
C LEU A 256 17.17 -7.97 -14.51
N TYR A 257 16.46 -8.92 -13.88
CA TYR A 257 17.09 -9.98 -13.10
C TYR A 257 17.98 -10.86 -13.98
N LEU A 258 17.57 -11.15 -15.22
CA LEU A 258 18.40 -11.91 -16.16
C LEU A 258 19.72 -11.18 -16.46
N SER A 259 19.66 -9.86 -16.70
CA SER A 259 20.85 -9.01 -16.92
C SER A 259 21.79 -9.02 -15.70
N VAL A 260 21.23 -8.82 -14.49
CA VAL A 260 21.97 -8.84 -13.22
C VAL A 260 22.62 -10.20 -12.95
N ILE A 261 21.89 -11.29 -13.19
CA ILE A 261 22.36 -12.66 -13.01
C ILE A 261 23.49 -12.96 -14.00
N PHE A 262 23.36 -12.53 -15.26
CA PHE A 262 24.39 -12.72 -16.28
C PHE A 262 25.72 -12.06 -15.89
N PHE A 263 25.69 -10.82 -15.38
CA PHE A 263 26.90 -10.15 -14.90
C PHE A 263 27.47 -10.80 -13.64
N SER A 264 26.62 -11.13 -12.65
CA SER A 264 27.06 -11.81 -11.43
C SER A 264 27.74 -13.14 -11.76
N PHE A 265 27.17 -13.88 -12.72
CA PHE A 265 27.75 -15.12 -13.22
C PHE A 265 29.09 -14.89 -13.91
N HIS A 266 29.18 -13.92 -14.83
CA HIS A 266 30.42 -13.59 -15.55
C HIS A 266 31.56 -13.20 -14.60
N VAL A 267 31.26 -12.36 -13.59
CA VAL A 267 32.23 -11.93 -12.57
C VAL A 267 32.65 -13.11 -11.68
N SER A 268 31.70 -13.92 -11.21
CA SER A 268 32.02 -15.09 -10.38
C SER A 268 32.81 -16.16 -11.14
N LEU A 269 32.54 -16.34 -12.44
CA LEU A 269 33.29 -17.27 -13.30
C LEU A 269 34.74 -16.79 -13.51
N LEU A 270 34.93 -15.50 -13.82
CA LEU A 270 36.25 -14.89 -13.96
C LEU A 270 37.11 -14.97 -12.69
N LEU A 271 36.49 -14.92 -11.51
CA LEU A 271 37.16 -15.03 -10.21
C LEU A 271 37.39 -16.48 -9.74
N SER A 272 36.73 -17.45 -10.38
CA SER A 272 36.81 -18.88 -10.01
C SER A 272 37.74 -19.70 -10.92
N CYS A 273 38.19 -19.13 -12.04
CA CYS A 273 39.24 -19.64 -12.91
C CYS A 273 40.62 -19.16 -12.45
#